data_AF-A0A168R8Q6-F1
#
_entry.id   AF-A0A168R8Q6-F1
#
_cell.length_a   1.000
_cell.length_b   1.000
_cell.length_c   1.000
_cell.angle_alpha   90.00
_cell.angle_beta   90.00
_cell.angle_gamma   90.00
#
_symmetry.space_group_name_H-M   'P 1'
#
loop_
_entity.id
_entity.type
_entity.pdbx_description
1 polymer ?
#
loop_
_entity_poly.entity_id
_entity_poly.type
_entity_poly.pdbx_seq_one_letter_code
_entity_poly.pdbx_strand_id
1 'polypeptide(L)'
;MGNKKYKFFKPVDKSGFYELDNEKILQDEKFDGYYVYETNRLDLHPDQIVDLYAKQWKVEENFRSLKSNLSLRPMYLSTWKHIIGYICICFLSLVLLKFLVFKINDLTGLSGKDKFTEYRLIEMIKNVISIEEKFNGKTIKTFNLKDTSVEESWNDYQLVQKILEKIQK
;
A
#
# COMPACT_ATOMS: atom_id res chain seq x y z
N MET A 1 -8.34 -22.69 -16.26
CA MET A 1 -7.51 -23.85 -15.86
C MET A 1 -6.99 -23.60 -14.46
N GLY A 2 -7.34 -24.49 -13.53
CA GLY A 2 -7.02 -24.37 -12.12
C GLY A 2 -8.00 -25.23 -11.33
N ASN A 3 -7.94 -26.55 -11.52
CA ASN A 3 -8.69 -27.49 -10.69
C ASN A 3 -8.13 -27.36 -9.27
N LYS A 4 -8.85 -26.64 -8.39
CA LYS A 4 -8.64 -26.72 -6.95
C LYS A 4 -9.00 -28.15 -6.54
N LYS A 5 -8.03 -29.06 -6.61
CA LYS A 5 -8.16 -30.39 -6.02
C LYS A 5 -8.43 -30.18 -4.54
N TYR A 6 -9.57 -30.67 -4.06
CA TYR A 6 -9.95 -30.56 -2.64
C TYR A 6 -8.83 -31.15 -1.78
N LYS A 7 -8.24 -30.35 -0.88
CA LYS A 7 -6.93 -30.64 -0.22
C LYS A 7 -6.87 -32.04 0.41
N PHE A 8 -7.98 -32.54 0.93
CA PHE A 8 -8.09 -33.81 1.68
C PHE A 8 -8.85 -34.91 0.94
N PHE A 9 -9.01 -34.83 -0.37
CA PHE A 9 -9.74 -35.84 -1.14
C PHE A 9 -8.86 -36.45 -2.22
N LYS A 10 -8.82 -37.78 -2.26
CA LYS A 10 -8.15 -38.57 -3.30
C LYS A 10 -9.20 -39.21 -4.23
N PRO A 11 -8.99 -39.21 -5.55
CA PRO A 11 -9.89 -39.91 -6.46
C PRO A 11 -9.76 -41.43 -6.24
N VAL A 12 -10.89 -42.12 -6.11
CA VAL A 12 -10.94 -43.58 -5.94
C VAL A 12 -10.77 -44.29 -7.29
N ASP A 13 -11.13 -43.63 -8.40
CA ASP A 13 -10.90 -44.09 -9.77
C ASP A 13 -11.16 -42.98 -10.82
N LYS A 14 -10.96 -43.24 -12.12
CA LYS A 14 -11.34 -42.33 -13.24
C LYS A 14 -12.86 -42.06 -13.33
N SER A 15 -13.65 -42.68 -12.46
CA SER A 15 -15.11 -42.60 -12.38
C SER A 15 -15.65 -41.36 -11.65
N GLY A 16 -14.77 -40.46 -11.18
CA GLY A 16 -15.19 -39.17 -10.58
C GLY A 16 -15.60 -39.25 -9.11
N PHE A 17 -15.41 -40.41 -8.46
CA PHE A 17 -15.62 -40.58 -7.02
C PHE A 17 -14.36 -40.19 -6.23
N TYR A 18 -14.57 -39.52 -5.11
CA TYR A 18 -13.50 -39.04 -4.23
C TYR A 18 -13.69 -39.62 -2.82
N GLU A 19 -12.60 -40.10 -2.23
CA GLU A 19 -12.53 -40.56 -0.85
C GLU A 19 -11.67 -39.59 -0.02
N LEU A 20 -11.95 -39.52 1.28
CA LEU A 20 -11.13 -38.79 2.23
C LEU A 20 -9.71 -39.38 2.31
N ASP A 21 -8.72 -38.51 2.19
CA ASP A 21 -7.31 -38.83 2.36
C ASP A 21 -6.95 -38.72 3.85
N ASN A 22 -7.26 -39.79 4.60
CA ASN A 22 -7.01 -39.87 6.04
C ASN A 22 -5.52 -39.70 6.40
N GLU A 23 -4.60 -40.15 5.54
CA GLU A 23 -3.16 -39.98 5.76
C GLU A 23 -2.77 -38.50 5.75
N LYS A 24 -3.31 -37.75 4.81
CA LYS A 24 -3.06 -36.31 4.69
C LYS A 24 -3.68 -35.51 5.83
N ILE A 25 -4.84 -35.95 6.34
CA ILE A 25 -5.47 -35.35 7.53
C ILE A 25 -4.58 -35.57 8.76
N LEU A 26 -4.12 -36.79 8.99
CA LEU A 26 -3.19 -37.13 10.09
C LEU A 26 -1.86 -36.36 10.02
N GLN A 27 -1.40 -36.01 8.82
CA GLN A 27 -0.21 -35.17 8.67
C GLN A 27 -0.51 -33.70 9.00
N ASP A 28 -1.65 -33.17 8.56
CA ASP A 28 -2.06 -31.78 8.86
C ASP A 28 -2.29 -31.59 10.38
N GLU A 29 -2.90 -32.57 11.05
CA GLU A 29 -3.17 -32.59 12.50
C GLU A 29 -1.90 -32.41 13.34
N LYS A 30 -0.73 -32.88 12.86
CA LYS A 30 0.56 -32.70 13.57
C LYS A 30 0.98 -31.22 13.68
N PHE A 31 0.42 -30.38 12.82
CA PHE A 31 0.74 -28.96 12.76
C PHE A 31 -0.35 -28.09 13.38
N ASP A 32 -1.35 -28.69 14.04
CA ASP A 32 -2.39 -27.95 14.74
C ASP A 32 -1.78 -27.04 15.83
N GLY A 33 -2.14 -25.75 15.78
CA GLY A 33 -1.59 -24.71 16.66
C GLY A 33 -0.27 -24.07 16.18
N TYR A 34 0.31 -24.55 15.09
CA TYR A 34 1.50 -23.95 14.48
C TYR A 34 1.15 -23.14 13.21
N TYR A 35 1.85 -22.02 13.00
CA TYR A 35 1.77 -21.28 11.76
C TYR A 35 2.88 -21.74 10.82
N VAL A 36 2.53 -22.59 9.85
CA VAL A 36 3.49 -23.22 8.93
C VAL A 36 3.49 -22.50 7.58
N TYR A 37 4.69 -22.16 7.11
CA TYR A 37 4.89 -21.62 5.76
C TYR A 37 5.28 -22.73 4.79
N GLU A 38 4.46 -22.93 3.76
CA GLU A 38 4.80 -23.76 2.61
C GLU A 38 5.32 -22.86 1.48
N THR A 39 6.55 -23.10 1.02
CA THR A 39 7.14 -22.33 -0.08
C THR A 39 7.91 -23.21 -1.04
N ASN A 40 7.88 -22.83 -2.33
CA ASN A 40 8.70 -23.43 -3.38
C ASN A 40 10.09 -22.78 -3.49
N ARG A 41 10.39 -21.79 -2.65
CA ARG A 41 11.68 -21.09 -2.62
C ARG A 41 12.67 -21.85 -1.74
N LEU A 42 13.52 -22.63 -2.39
CA LEU A 42 14.61 -23.38 -1.75
C LEU A 42 15.89 -22.55 -1.59
N ASP A 43 15.92 -21.33 -2.14
CA ASP A 43 17.07 -20.43 -2.13
C ASP A 43 17.19 -19.55 -0.87
N LEU A 44 16.18 -19.57 0.01
CA LEU A 44 16.08 -18.68 1.17
C LEU A 44 16.20 -19.47 2.48
N HIS A 45 16.82 -18.86 3.49
CA HIS A 45 16.83 -19.41 4.84
C HIS A 45 15.43 -19.29 5.48
N PRO A 46 15.02 -20.21 6.38
CA PRO A 46 13.73 -20.13 7.08
C PRO A 46 13.42 -18.75 7.69
N ASP A 47 14.38 -18.08 8.33
CA ASP A 47 14.17 -16.74 8.91
C ASP A 47 13.82 -15.69 7.85
N GLN A 48 14.46 -15.77 6.68
CA GLN A 48 14.18 -14.87 5.55
C GLN A 48 12.80 -15.14 4.95
N ILE A 49 12.36 -16.40 4.95
CA ILE A 49 11.01 -16.78 4.52
C ILE A 49 10.00 -16.15 5.49
N VAL A 50 10.18 -16.34 6.80
CA VAL A 50 9.30 -15.74 7.81
C VAL A 50 9.24 -14.22 7.65
N ASP A 51 10.38 -13.55 7.52
CA ASP A 51 10.45 -12.10 7.32
C ASP A 51 9.78 -11.61 6.03
N LEU A 52 9.86 -12.39 4.96
CA LEU A 52 9.23 -12.07 3.68
C LEU A 52 7.71 -12.17 3.80
N TYR A 53 7.21 -13.27 4.37
CA TYR A 53 5.77 -13.46 4.58
C TYR A 53 5.22 -12.48 5.62
N ALA A 54 5.99 -12.13 6.64
CA ALA A 54 5.65 -11.08 7.59
C ALA A 54 5.47 -9.70 6.94
N LYS A 55 5.98 -9.47 5.72
CA LYS A 55 5.77 -8.21 4.96
C LYS A 55 4.51 -8.25 4.08
N GLN A 56 3.75 -9.34 4.05
CA GLN A 56 2.53 -9.44 3.24
C GLN A 56 1.48 -8.39 3.59
N TRP A 57 1.38 -7.99 4.86
CA TRP A 57 0.46 -6.93 5.28
C TRP A 57 0.71 -5.60 4.53
N LYS A 58 1.92 -5.35 4.03
CA LYS A 58 2.23 -4.16 3.21
C LYS A 58 1.43 -4.13 1.92
N VAL A 59 1.18 -5.31 1.34
CA VAL A 59 0.34 -5.44 0.13
C VAL A 59 -1.10 -5.09 0.47
N GLU A 60 -1.61 -5.58 1.60
CA GLU A 60 -2.96 -5.23 2.06
C GLU A 60 -3.10 -3.73 2.36
N GLU A 61 -2.10 -3.13 3.01
CA GLU A 61 -2.03 -1.69 3.25
C GLU A 61 -2.10 -0.91 1.93
N ASN A 62 -1.32 -1.31 0.92
CA ASN A 62 -1.35 -0.68 -0.41
C ASN A 62 -2.73 -0.79 -1.07
N PHE A 63 -3.40 -1.93 -0.96
CA PHE A 63 -4.77 -2.08 -1.46
C PHE A 63 -5.77 -1.22 -0.69
N ARG A 64 -5.57 -1.03 0.61
CA ARG A 64 -6.38 -0.12 1.43
C ARG A 64 -6.22 1.32 0.96
N SER A 65 -4.97 1.78 0.78
CA SER A 65 -4.65 3.11 0.23
C SER A 65 -5.23 3.33 -1.16
N LEU A 66 -5.14 2.34 -2.05
CA LEU A 66 -5.74 2.42 -3.39
C LEU A 66 -7.25 2.65 -3.32
N LYS A 67 -7.95 1.93 -2.45
CA LYS A 67 -9.42 2.01 -2.31
C LYS A 67 -9.87 3.26 -1.59
N SER A 68 -9.16 3.70 -0.54
CA SER A 68 -9.55 4.84 0.29
C SER A 68 -9.07 6.16 -0.30
N ASN A 69 -7.76 6.29 -0.52
CA ASN A 69 -7.11 7.57 -0.82
C ASN A 69 -7.14 7.87 -2.32
N LEU A 70 -6.95 6.84 -3.14
CA LEU A 70 -6.91 6.96 -4.60
C LEU A 70 -8.22 6.54 -5.27
N SER A 71 -9.26 6.33 -4.47
CA SER A 71 -10.65 6.10 -4.88
C SER A 71 -10.86 4.96 -5.88
N LEU A 72 -10.02 3.91 -5.87
CA LEU A 72 -10.19 2.71 -6.69
C LEU A 72 -11.49 1.98 -6.30
N ARG A 73 -12.60 2.46 -6.83
CA ARG A 73 -13.97 1.98 -6.58
C ARG A 73 -14.54 1.36 -7.86
N PRO A 74 -15.57 0.51 -7.75
CA PRO A 74 -16.29 0.03 -8.91
C PRO A 74 -16.88 1.24 -9.64
N MET A 75 -16.25 1.63 -10.74
CA MET A 75 -16.79 2.66 -11.62
C MET A 75 -17.73 1.98 -12.61
N TYR A 76 -18.88 2.58 -12.87
CA TYR A 76 -19.81 2.21 -13.94
C TYR A 76 -19.22 2.57 -15.32
N LEU A 77 -17.98 2.13 -15.60
CA LEU A 77 -17.28 2.32 -16.85
C LEU A 77 -17.68 1.22 -17.83
N SER A 78 -18.12 1.63 -19.02
CA SER A 78 -18.70 0.71 -20.00
C SER A 78 -17.66 -0.05 -20.84
N THR A 79 -16.39 0.36 -20.83
CA THR A 79 -15.34 -0.22 -21.70
C THR A 79 -14.11 -0.66 -20.92
N TRP A 80 -13.60 -1.84 -21.26
CA TRP A 80 -12.37 -2.40 -20.71
C TRP A 80 -11.17 -1.45 -20.74
N LYS A 81 -10.97 -0.70 -21.83
CA LYS A 81 -9.87 0.26 -21.96
C LYS A 81 -9.90 1.35 -20.88
N HIS A 82 -11.08 1.88 -20.56
CA HIS A 82 -11.23 2.88 -19.51
C HIS A 82 -10.95 2.30 -18.12
N ILE A 83 -11.42 1.09 -17.85
CA ILE A 83 -11.15 0.39 -16.59
C ILE A 83 -9.64 0.22 -16.39
N ILE A 84 -8.93 -0.25 -17.43
CA ILE A 84 -7.47 -0.43 -17.39
C ILE A 84 -6.78 0.92 -17.18
N GLY A 85 -7.14 1.95 -17.95
CA GLY A 85 -6.53 3.28 -17.82
C GLY A 85 -6.70 3.86 -16.41
N TYR A 86 -7.89 3.74 -15.83
CA TYR A 86 -8.16 4.20 -14.47
C TYR A 86 -7.32 3.46 -13.43
N ILE A 87 -7.28 2.11 -13.50
CA ILE A 87 -6.43 1.29 -12.61
C ILE A 87 -4.96 1.69 -12.75
N CYS A 88 -4.47 1.90 -13.96
CA CYS A 88 -3.09 2.33 -14.21
C CYS A 88 -2.78 3.69 -13.56
N ILE A 89 -3.67 4.67 -13.68
CA ILE A 89 -3.49 5.99 -13.07
C ILE A 89 -3.48 5.88 -11.54
N CYS A 90 -4.44 5.16 -10.95
CA CYS A 90 -4.46 4.93 -9.50
C CYS A 90 -3.20 4.22 -9.02
N PHE A 91 -2.73 3.20 -9.75
CA PHE A 91 -1.50 2.50 -9.41
C PHE A 91 -0.27 3.40 -9.51
N LEU A 92 -0.15 4.20 -10.57
CA LEU A 92 0.95 5.16 -10.73
C LEU A 92 0.97 6.19 -9.60
N SER A 93 -0.19 6.73 -9.24
CA SER A 93 -0.33 7.65 -8.10
C SER A 93 0.11 7.00 -6.79
N LEU A 94 -0.24 5.73 -6.55
CA LEU A 94 0.23 5.00 -5.37
C LEU A 94 1.75 4.88 -5.35
N VAL A 95 2.36 4.50 -6.48
CA VAL A 95 3.81 4.36 -6.59
C VAL A 95 4.51 5.69 -6.30
N LEU A 96 4.03 6.79 -6.89
CA LEU A 96 4.57 8.13 -6.63
C LEU A 96 4.44 8.52 -5.15
N LEU A 97 3.27 8.27 -4.55
CA LEU A 97 3.01 8.58 -3.15
C LEU A 97 3.96 7.82 -2.21
N LYS A 98 4.10 6.51 -2.40
CA LYS A 98 5.01 5.67 -1.60
C LYS A 98 6.48 6.05 -1.82
N PHE A 99 6.85 6.38 -3.06
CA PHE A 99 8.20 6.84 -3.38
C PHE A 99 8.54 8.15 -2.69
N LEU A 100 7.60 9.10 -2.66
CA LEU A 100 7.81 10.39 -2.00
C LEU A 100 7.95 10.23 -0.48
N VAL A 101 7.11 9.41 0.15
CA VAL A 101 7.24 9.06 1.57
C VAL A 101 8.58 8.38 1.86
N PHE A 102 9.01 7.46 0.99
CA PHE A 102 10.31 6.81 1.13
C PHE A 102 11.45 7.83 1.06
N LYS A 103 11.44 8.72 0.06
CA LYS A 103 12.47 9.75 -0.12
C LYS A 103 12.52 10.76 1.02
N ILE A 104 11.38 11.17 1.56
CA ILE A 104 11.35 12.06 2.73
C ILE A 104 12.02 11.39 3.93
N ASN A 105 11.66 10.14 4.23
CA ASN A 105 12.24 9.41 5.36
C ASN A 105 13.76 9.16 5.18
N ASP A 106 14.18 8.81 3.96
CA ASP A 106 15.58 8.59 3.60
C ASP A 106 16.44 9.85 3.82
N LEU A 107 15.95 11.02 3.42
CA LEU A 107 16.69 12.29 3.54
C LEU A 107 16.63 12.94 4.92
N THR A 108 15.57 12.66 5.69
CA THR A 108 15.41 13.21 7.05
C THR A 108 15.99 12.32 8.13
N GLY A 109 16.24 11.04 7.82
CA GLY A 109 16.61 10.04 8.81
C GLY A 109 15.47 9.69 9.78
N LEU A 110 14.23 10.12 9.51
CA LEU A 110 13.09 9.82 10.35
C LEU A 110 12.80 8.31 10.34
N SER A 111 12.78 7.71 11.52
CA SER A 111 12.56 6.28 11.71
C SER A 111 11.70 6.02 12.96
N GLY A 112 11.15 4.81 13.06
CA GLY A 112 10.31 4.40 14.18
C GLY A 112 9.00 5.20 14.26
N LYS A 113 8.75 5.83 15.42
CA LYS A 113 7.50 6.56 15.70
C LYS A 113 7.41 7.89 14.95
N ASP A 114 8.54 8.52 14.65
CA ASP A 114 8.59 9.82 13.98
C ASP A 114 8.58 9.71 12.45
N LYS A 115 8.51 8.49 11.93
CA LYS A 115 8.48 8.19 10.50
C LYS A 115 7.37 8.98 9.81
N PHE A 116 7.73 9.63 8.71
CA PHE A 116 6.77 10.26 7.84
C PHE A 116 5.89 9.19 7.18
N THR A 117 4.57 9.33 7.30
CA THR A 117 3.59 8.33 6.82
C THR A 117 2.83 8.85 5.61
N GLU A 118 2.18 7.93 4.89
CA GLU A 118 1.27 8.28 3.80
C GLU A 118 0.14 9.20 4.27
N TYR A 119 -0.36 8.96 5.49
CA TYR A 119 -1.42 9.77 6.10
C TYR A 119 -0.99 11.24 6.24
N ARG A 120 0.18 11.49 6.83
CA ARG A 120 0.74 12.85 6.98
C ARG A 120 0.87 13.58 5.66
N LEU A 121 1.34 12.88 4.63
CA LEU A 121 1.46 13.45 3.29
C LEU A 121 0.10 13.86 2.71
N ILE A 122 -0.91 13.01 2.88
CA ILE A 122 -2.26 13.26 2.37
C ILE A 122 -2.93 14.41 3.14
N GLU A 123 -2.80 14.43 4.47
CA GLU A 123 -3.30 15.53 5.28
C GLU A 123 -2.64 16.85 4.93
N MET A 124 -1.32 16.86 4.76
CA MET A 124 -0.57 18.01 4.28
C MET A 124 -1.15 18.52 2.95
N ILE A 125 -1.35 17.64 1.97
CA ILE A 125 -1.91 18.02 0.66
C ILE A 125 -3.35 18.54 0.77
N LYS A 126 -4.16 17.99 1.67
CA LYS A 126 -5.58 18.38 1.83
C LYS A 126 -5.75 19.68 2.60
N ASN A 127 -4.94 19.89 3.63
CA ASN A 127 -5.15 20.97 4.59
C ASN A 127 -4.31 22.22 4.28
N VAL A 128 -3.16 22.05 3.62
CA VAL A 128 -2.31 23.18 3.24
C VAL A 128 -2.83 23.81 1.95
N ILE A 129 -3.78 24.72 2.13
CA ILE A 129 -4.35 25.53 1.05
C ILE A 129 -3.97 26.99 1.29
N SER A 130 -3.25 27.58 0.34
CA SER A 130 -2.94 29.01 0.32
C SER A 130 -3.73 29.69 -0.79
N ILE A 131 -4.46 30.76 -0.47
CA ILE A 131 -5.16 31.57 -1.45
C ILE A 131 -4.25 32.76 -1.81
N GLU A 132 -3.87 32.86 -3.08
CA GLU A 132 -3.12 33.98 -3.63
C GLU A 132 -4.05 34.94 -4.37
N GLU A 133 -4.20 36.17 -3.89
CA GLU A 133 -4.80 37.24 -4.69
C GLU A 133 -3.72 37.91 -5.55
N LYS A 134 -3.89 37.85 -6.88
CA LYS A 134 -3.02 38.50 -7.86
C LYS A 134 -3.74 39.68 -8.49
N PHE A 135 -3.11 40.84 -8.49
CA PHE A 135 -3.57 42.04 -9.20
C PHE A 135 -2.40 42.53 -10.06
N ASN A 136 -2.64 42.71 -11.37
CA ASN A 136 -1.61 43.07 -12.36
C ASN A 136 -0.35 42.17 -12.35
N GLY A 137 -0.52 40.86 -12.17
CA GLY A 137 0.59 39.90 -12.20
C GLY A 137 1.55 39.97 -11.00
N LYS A 138 1.32 40.89 -10.04
CA LYS A 138 1.98 40.90 -8.73
C LYS A 138 1.06 40.24 -7.70
N THR A 139 1.61 39.30 -6.95
CA THR A 139 0.95 38.67 -5.79
C THR A 139 0.79 39.72 -4.70
N ILE A 140 -0.44 40.07 -4.33
CA ILE A 140 -0.71 41.19 -3.41
C ILE A 140 -0.91 40.69 -1.98
N LYS A 141 -1.60 39.56 -1.80
CA LYS A 141 -1.81 38.93 -0.47
C LYS A 141 -1.90 37.42 -0.60
N THR A 142 -1.22 36.73 0.32
CA THR A 142 -1.36 35.28 0.53
C THR A 142 -2.11 35.08 1.84
N PHE A 143 -3.32 34.52 1.76
CA PHE A 143 -4.10 34.15 2.94
C PHE A 143 -3.83 32.68 3.25
N ASN A 144 -3.20 32.43 4.40
CA ASN A 144 -3.03 31.08 4.93
C ASN A 144 -4.19 30.80 5.87
N LEU A 145 -5.00 29.77 5.58
CA LEU A 145 -5.96 29.24 6.53
C LEU A 145 -5.17 28.47 7.59
N LYS A 146 -4.90 29.12 8.71
CA LYS A 146 -4.24 28.52 9.89
C LYS A 146 -5.25 28.48 11.03
N ASP A 147 -5.78 27.29 11.27
CA ASP A 147 -6.45 26.95 12.52
C ASP A 147 -5.56 25.97 13.29
N THR A 148 -5.80 25.83 14.60
CA THR A 148 -5.04 24.95 15.52
C THR A 148 -5.00 23.50 15.02
N SER A 149 -6.04 23.07 14.30
CA SER A 149 -6.14 21.74 13.69
C SER A 149 -5.22 21.51 12.48
N VAL A 150 -4.65 22.57 11.88
CA VAL A 150 -3.86 22.51 10.64
C VAL A 150 -2.37 22.74 10.87
N GLU A 151 -1.97 23.07 12.10
CA GLU A 151 -0.59 23.43 12.43
C GLU A 151 0.42 22.30 12.14
N GLU A 152 0.05 21.05 12.43
CA GLU A 152 0.87 19.88 12.08
C GLU A 152 1.05 19.72 10.57
N SER A 153 -0.01 19.94 9.77
CA SER A 153 0.05 19.89 8.30
C SER A 153 0.97 20.98 7.73
N TRP A 154 0.98 22.18 8.33
CA TRP A 154 1.91 23.25 7.95
C TRP A 154 3.36 22.93 8.33
N ASN A 155 3.59 22.30 9.48
CA ASN A 155 4.92 21.83 9.88
C ASN A 155 5.47 20.78 8.90
N ASP A 156 4.61 19.85 8.47
CA ASP A 156 4.93 18.84 7.47
C ASP A 156 5.27 19.48 6.12
N TYR A 157 4.51 20.47 5.70
CA TYR A 157 4.80 21.23 4.48
C TYR A 157 6.16 21.94 4.54
N GLN A 158 6.48 22.60 5.65
CA GLN A 158 7.78 23.28 5.83
C GLN A 158 8.94 22.28 5.83
N LEU A 159 8.75 21.09 6.41
CA LEU A 159 9.74 20.02 6.35
C LEU A 159 9.99 19.57 4.90
N VAL A 160 8.92 19.29 4.15
CA VAL A 160 9.02 18.85 2.76
C VAL A 160 9.63 19.93 1.87
N GLN A 161 9.26 21.20 2.05
CA GLN A 161 9.81 22.32 1.30
C GLN A 161 11.33 22.42 1.48
N LYS A 162 11.83 22.37 2.72
CA LYS A 162 13.27 22.38 3.01
C LYS A 162 14.02 21.23 2.33
N ILE A 163 13.39 20.06 2.21
CA ILE A 163 13.98 18.90 1.54
C ILE A 163 14.05 19.13 0.03
N LEU A 164 12.97 19.62 -0.59
CA LEU A 164 12.93 19.90 -2.02
C LEU A 164 13.97 20.96 -2.43
N GLU A 165 14.14 22.00 -1.62
CA GLU A 165 15.17 23.02 -1.83
C GLU A 165 16.60 22.45 -1.73
N LYS A 166 16.83 21.45 -0.87
CA LYS A 166 18.13 20.76 -0.78
C LYS A 166 18.41 19.83 -1.96
N ILE A 167 17.39 19.29 -2.62
CA ILE A 167 17.53 18.41 -3.79
C ILE A 167 17.85 19.23 -5.06
N GLN A 168 17.47 20.51 -5.10
CA GLN A 168 17.72 21.40 -6.24
C GLN A 168 19.13 22.02 -6.28
N LYS A 169 19.93 21.85 -5.22
CA LYS A 169 21.34 22.25 -5.16
C LYS A 169 22.24 21.05 -5.47
#